data_AF-A0A9X3MCE5-F1
#
_entry.id   AF-A0A9X3MCE5-F1
#
_cell.length_a   1.000
_cell.length_b   1.000
_cell.length_c   1.000
_cell.angle_alpha   90.00
_cell.angle_beta   90.00
_cell.angle_gamma   90.00
#
_symmetry.space_group_name_H-M   'P 1'
#
loop_
_entity.id
_entity.type
_entity.pdbx_description
1 polymer ?
#
loop_
_entity_poly.entity_id
_entity_poly.type
_entity_poly.pdbx_seq_one_letter_code
_entity_poly.pdbx_strand_id
1 'polypeptide(L)'
;MTTPRNKGFKTRRRDNPRSAVGRDDELEKFISEAEEPRSDELTVEQRVERRAQGRYFNSTSYRTTEEQKELLKFAAERSGKSVQAYMEGIIMPATEKQFGLEFDVQRRR
;
A
#
# COMPACT_ATOMS: atom_id res chain seq x y z
N MET A 1 -51.55 29.38 -43.37
CA MET A 1 -50.77 29.81 -42.18
C MET A 1 -49.55 28.92 -42.06
N THR A 2 -48.36 29.48 -42.28
CA THR A 2 -47.08 28.75 -42.34
C THR A 2 -46.28 29.02 -41.06
N THR A 3 -45.88 27.94 -40.38
CA THR A 3 -45.14 27.90 -39.10
C THR A 3 -43.78 28.62 -39.17
N PRO A 4 -43.34 29.35 -38.11
CA PRO A 4 -42.04 30.00 -38.12
C PRO A 4 -40.88 29.03 -37.78
N ARG A 5 -39.74 29.26 -38.45
CA ARG A 5 -38.51 28.46 -38.43
C ARG A 5 -37.60 28.92 -37.27
N ASN A 6 -37.46 28.10 -36.23
CA ASN A 6 -36.54 28.36 -35.12
C ASN A 6 -35.07 28.29 -35.60
N LYS A 7 -34.38 29.44 -35.66
CA LYS A 7 -32.93 29.51 -35.87
C LYS A 7 -32.23 29.42 -34.51
N GLY A 8 -31.85 28.22 -34.09
CA GLY A 8 -30.92 28.03 -32.99
C GLY A 8 -29.52 28.52 -33.38
N PHE A 9 -29.11 29.68 -32.87
CA PHE A 9 -27.72 30.13 -33.00
C PHE A 9 -26.87 29.46 -31.91
N LYS A 10 -25.92 28.64 -32.37
CA LYS A 10 -24.93 27.91 -31.58
C LYS A 10 -24.02 28.88 -30.83
N THR A 11 -23.98 28.80 -29.51
CA THR A 11 -22.94 29.44 -28.70
C THR A 11 -21.64 28.66 -28.87
N ARG A 12 -20.69 29.21 -29.64
CA ARG A 12 -19.30 28.72 -29.64
C ARG A 12 -18.67 29.06 -28.29
N ARG A 13 -18.48 28.07 -27.42
CA ARG A 13 -17.52 28.20 -26.31
C ARG A 13 -16.14 28.40 -26.93
N ARG A 14 -15.51 29.54 -26.63
CA ARG A 14 -14.11 29.77 -26.92
C ARG A 14 -13.31 29.02 -25.87
N ASP A 15 -12.62 27.96 -26.27
CA ASP A 15 -11.60 27.33 -25.44
C ASP A 15 -10.43 28.32 -25.30
N ASN A 16 -10.20 28.73 -24.06
CA ASN A 16 -9.13 29.63 -23.68
C ASN A 16 -7.82 28.80 -23.60
N PRO A 17 -6.76 29.11 -24.37
CA PRO A 17 -5.57 28.25 -24.47
C PRO A 17 -4.63 28.34 -23.25
N ARG A 18 -5.04 29.04 -22.19
CA ARG A 18 -4.22 29.28 -20.98
C ARG A 18 -4.28 28.18 -19.93
N SER A 19 -5.06 27.12 -20.13
CA SER A 19 -5.21 26.01 -19.17
C SER A 19 -4.26 24.82 -19.41
N ALA A 20 -3.42 24.86 -20.44
CA ALA A 20 -2.48 23.78 -20.73
C ALA A 20 -1.18 23.88 -19.90
N VAL A 21 -0.68 25.09 -19.64
CA VAL A 21 0.66 25.32 -19.06
C VAL A 21 0.72 25.01 -17.56
N GLY A 22 -0.42 24.89 -16.86
CA GLY A 22 -0.46 24.46 -15.45
C GLY A 22 -0.85 22.99 -15.25
N ARG A 23 -1.30 22.30 -16.30
CA ARG A 23 -1.73 20.91 -16.19
C ARG A 23 -0.58 19.93 -16.14
N ASP A 24 0.48 20.19 -16.91
CA ASP A 24 1.61 19.27 -16.99
C ASP A 24 2.44 19.30 -15.71
N ASP A 25 2.68 20.49 -15.13
CA ASP A 25 3.35 20.63 -13.82
C ASP A 25 2.50 20.07 -12.67
N GLU A 26 1.17 20.24 -12.71
CA GLU A 26 0.26 19.64 -11.74
C GLU A 26 0.12 18.12 -11.93
N LEU A 27 0.17 17.62 -13.17
CA LEU A 27 0.22 16.18 -13.45
C LEU A 27 1.54 15.57 -12.98
N GLU A 28 2.68 16.19 -13.27
CA GLU A 28 3.98 15.71 -12.82
C GLU A 28 4.07 15.73 -11.30
N LYS A 29 3.53 16.76 -10.64
CA LYS A 29 3.43 16.81 -9.18
C LYS A 29 2.52 15.70 -8.64
N PHE A 30 1.36 15.47 -9.25
CA PHE A 30 0.43 14.40 -8.88
C PHE A 30 1.02 12.99 -9.14
N ILE A 31 1.77 12.81 -10.22
CA ILE A 31 2.46 11.56 -10.56
C ILE A 31 3.64 11.32 -9.61
N SER A 32 4.39 12.37 -9.24
CA SER A 32 5.49 12.30 -8.27
C SER A 32 5.02 12.08 -6.82
N GLU A 33 3.84 12.57 -6.46
CA GLU A 33 3.17 12.26 -5.18
C GLU A 33 2.55 10.85 -5.17
N ALA A 34 2.36 10.23 -6.34
CA ALA A 34 1.74 8.91 -6.49
C ALA A 34 2.74 7.75 -6.65
N GLU A 35 4.04 8.02 -6.73
CA GLU A 35 5.04 6.94 -6.77
C GLU A 35 5.28 6.45 -5.34
N GLU A 36 4.68 5.31 -4.98
CA GLU A 36 4.96 4.67 -3.68
C GLU A 36 6.47 4.47 -3.52
N PRO A 37 7.05 4.84 -2.36
CA PRO A 37 8.50 4.76 -2.15
C PRO A 37 9.02 3.36 -2.43
N ARG A 38 10.18 3.29 -3.07
CA ARG A 38 10.77 2.01 -3.45
C ARG A 38 11.16 1.25 -2.18
N SER A 39 11.11 -0.08 -2.25
CA SER A 39 11.33 -0.94 -1.08
C SER A 39 12.72 -0.77 -0.43
N ASP A 40 13.72 -0.42 -1.23
CA ASP A 40 15.10 -0.10 -0.85
C ASP A 40 15.23 1.25 -0.14
N GLU A 41 14.26 2.14 -0.29
CA GLU A 41 14.20 3.44 0.39
C GLU A 41 13.49 3.35 1.76
N LEU A 42 12.79 2.24 2.01
CA LEU A 42 12.07 2.01 3.26
C LEU A 42 12.94 1.34 4.33
N THR A 43 12.68 1.69 5.59
CA THR A 43 13.22 0.93 6.73
C THR A 43 12.59 -0.46 6.81
N VAL A 44 13.20 -1.37 7.57
CA VAL A 44 12.63 -2.71 7.83
C VAL A 44 11.22 -2.59 8.43
N GLU A 45 11.04 -1.70 9.41
CA GLU A 45 9.76 -1.47 10.08
C GLU A 45 8.70 -0.98 9.10
N GLN A 46 9.04 0.01 8.26
CA GLN A 46 8.12 0.51 7.23
C GLN A 46 7.75 -0.57 6.20
N ARG A 47 8.68 -1.46 5.83
CA ARG A 47 8.37 -2.59 4.94
C ARG A 47 7.46 -3.63 5.60
N VAL A 48 7.64 -3.89 6.90
CA VAL A 48 6.76 -4.77 7.69
C VAL A 48 5.35 -4.18 7.72
N GLU A 49 5.23 -2.90 8.09
CA GLU A 49 3.94 -2.21 8.13
C GLU A 49 3.26 -2.22 6.76
N ARG A 50 3.99 -1.90 5.68
CA ARG A 50 3.46 -1.93 4.32
C ARG A 50 2.94 -3.31 3.93
N ARG A 51 3.61 -4.39 4.32
CA ARG A 51 3.15 -5.77 4.00
C ARG A 51 1.99 -6.24 4.87
N ALA A 52 1.83 -5.65 6.05
CA ALA A 52 0.68 -5.90 6.91
C ALA A 52 -0.61 -5.21 6.40
N GLN A 53 -0.51 -4.30 5.42
CA GLN A 53 -1.65 -3.67 4.76
C GLN A 53 -2.31 -4.63 3.76
N GLY A 54 -3.08 -5.59 4.27
CA GLY A 54 -3.77 -6.57 3.44
C GLY A 54 -4.82 -7.37 4.19
N ARG A 55 -5.52 -8.23 3.44
CA ARG A 55 -6.41 -9.22 4.05
C ARG A 55 -5.58 -10.32 4.72
N TYR A 56 -5.94 -10.68 5.95
CA TYR A 56 -5.31 -11.77 6.67
C TYR A 56 -5.69 -13.14 6.07
N PHE A 57 -4.68 -14.00 5.93
CA PHE A 57 -4.83 -15.41 5.55
C PHE A 57 -3.94 -16.27 6.44
N ASN A 58 -4.31 -17.53 6.64
CA ASN A 58 -3.47 -18.49 7.37
C ASN A 58 -2.26 -18.87 6.51
N SER A 59 -1.05 -18.52 6.96
CA SER A 59 0.19 -18.79 6.22
C SER A 59 0.73 -20.21 6.46
N THR A 60 0.73 -20.66 7.71
CA THR A 60 1.26 -21.97 8.11
C THR A 60 0.68 -22.44 9.43
N SER A 61 0.74 -23.75 9.68
CA SER A 61 0.44 -24.34 10.98
C SER A 61 1.74 -24.53 11.76
N TYR A 62 1.88 -23.88 12.90
CA TYR A 62 3.08 -23.96 13.73
C TYR A 62 2.92 -25.02 14.82
N ARG A 63 3.64 -26.14 14.68
CA ARG A 63 3.64 -27.23 15.66
C ARG A 63 4.72 -26.98 16.71
N THR A 64 4.34 -27.14 17.98
CA THR A 64 5.19 -26.91 19.15
C THR A 64 5.01 -28.04 20.15
N THR A 65 5.98 -28.21 21.05
CA THR A 65 5.78 -28.99 22.28
C THR A 65 4.87 -28.23 23.25
N GLU A 66 4.38 -28.91 24.28
CA GLU A 66 3.56 -28.28 25.32
C GLU A 66 4.31 -27.15 26.04
N GLU A 67 5.56 -27.40 26.44
CA GLU A 67 6.41 -26.40 27.10
C GLU A 67 6.65 -25.16 26.21
N GLN A 68 6.91 -25.37 24.91
CA GLN A 68 7.08 -24.26 23.96
C GLN A 68 5.79 -23.43 23.82
N LYS A 69 4.62 -24.09 23.78
CA LYS A 69 3.33 -23.42 23.73
C LYS A 69 3.08 -22.61 25.00
N GLU A 70 3.42 -23.13 26.17
CA GLU A 70 3.30 -22.42 27.44
C GLU A 70 4.24 -21.21 27.50
N LEU A 71 5.48 -21.37 27.05
CA LEU A 71 6.43 -20.25 26.95
C LEU A 71 5.92 -19.14 26.05
N LEU A 72 5.39 -19.47 24.87
CA LEU A 72 4.82 -18.49 23.94
C LEU A 72 3.61 -17.76 24.54
N LYS A 73 2.74 -18.48 25.26
CA LYS A 73 1.61 -17.87 25.99
C LYS A 73 2.09 -16.90 27.06
N PHE A 74 3.04 -17.33 27.89
CA PHE A 74 3.63 -16.49 28.92
C PHE A 74 4.26 -15.22 28.34
N ALA A 75 5.05 -15.35 27.28
CA ALA A 75 5.71 -14.21 26.65
C ALA A 75 4.69 -13.24 26.02
N ALA A 76 3.66 -13.78 25.35
CA ALA A 76 2.59 -12.98 24.79
C ALA A 76 1.82 -12.20 25.86
N GLU A 77 1.46 -12.86 26.97
CA GLU A 77 0.79 -12.24 28.13
C GLU A 77 1.64 -11.11 28.72
N ARG A 78 2.94 -11.34 28.94
CA ARG A 78 3.86 -10.30 29.44
C ARG A 78 4.00 -9.10 28.51
N SER A 79 3.81 -9.32 27.20
CA SER A 79 3.85 -8.25 26.19
C SER A 79 2.49 -7.59 25.93
N GLY A 80 1.41 -8.06 26.57
CA GLY A 80 0.04 -7.57 26.32
C GLY A 80 -0.50 -7.89 24.93
N LYS A 81 0.01 -8.94 24.27
CA LYS A 81 -0.34 -9.32 22.90
C LYS A 81 -0.99 -10.69 22.85
N SER A 82 -1.73 -10.98 21.78
CA SER A 82 -2.08 -12.37 21.46
C SER A 82 -0.80 -13.16 21.09
N VAL A 83 -0.83 -14.49 21.22
CA VAL A 83 0.32 -15.33 20.82
C VAL A 83 0.69 -15.11 19.36
N GLN A 84 -0.31 -14.99 18.48
CA GLN A 84 -0.09 -14.70 17.07
C GLN A 84 0.60 -13.34 16.87
N ALA A 85 0.10 -12.26 17.51
CA ALA A 85 0.69 -10.93 17.37
C ALA A 85 2.09 -10.84 18.00
N TYR A 86 2.35 -11.60 19.07
CA TYR A 86 3.67 -11.74 19.66
C TYR A 86 4.64 -12.38 18.66
N MET A 87 4.25 -13.53 18.08
CA MET A 87 5.05 -14.23 17.09
C MET A 87 5.28 -13.38 15.83
N GLU A 88 4.25 -12.72 15.32
CA GLU A 88 4.32 -11.85 14.15
C GLU A 88 5.32 -10.71 14.36
N GLY A 89 5.33 -10.10 15.55
CA GLY A 89 6.28 -9.05 15.93
C GLY A 89 7.73 -9.52 16.00
N ILE A 90 8.00 -10.82 15.96
CA ILE A 90 9.35 -11.40 15.90
C ILE A 90 9.65 -11.86 14.48
N ILE A 91 8.75 -12.64 13.89
CA ILE A 91 8.97 -13.32 12.61
C ILE A 91 9.04 -12.31 11.47
N MET A 92 8.11 -11.35 11.40
CA MET A 92 8.04 -10.43 10.27
C MET A 92 9.25 -9.49 10.19
N PRO A 93 9.68 -8.83 11.28
CA PRO A 93 10.90 -8.00 11.24
C PRO A 93 12.16 -8.82 10.91
N ALA A 94 12.31 -10.02 11.48
CA ALA A 94 13.45 -10.88 11.20
C ALA A 94 13.50 -11.30 9.72
N THR A 95 12.35 -11.70 9.18
CA THR A 95 12.21 -12.11 7.77
C THR A 95 12.46 -10.93 6.82
N GLU A 96 11.88 -9.75 7.11
CA GLU A 96 12.09 -8.55 6.29
C GLU A 96 13.53 -8.05 6.30
N LYS A 97 14.22 -8.18 7.43
CA LYS A 97 15.63 -7.83 7.54
C LYS A 97 16.50 -8.75 6.68
N GLN A 98 16.19 -10.04 6.63
CA GLN A 98 17.01 -11.02 5.94
C GLN A 98 16.70 -11.13 4.45
N PHE A 99 15.42 -11.07 4.07
CA PHE A 99 14.96 -11.42 2.71
C PHE A 99 14.07 -10.37 2.05
N GLY A 100 13.67 -9.31 2.75
CA GLY A 100 12.63 -8.38 2.29
C GLY A 100 12.93 -7.73 0.93
N LEU A 101 14.18 -7.27 0.74
CA LEU A 101 14.61 -6.63 -0.51
C LEU A 101 14.77 -7.63 -1.66
N GLU A 102 15.37 -8.78 -1.38
CA GLU A 102 15.55 -9.84 -2.39
C GLU A 102 14.19 -10.32 -2.92
N PHE A 103 13.22 -10.49 -2.01
CA PHE A 103 11.84 -10.83 -2.36
C PHE A 103 11.21 -9.80 -3.31
N ASP A 104 11.36 -8.50 -3.03
CA ASP A 104 10.81 -7.44 -3.88
C ASP A 104 11.49 -7.39 -5.25
N VAL A 105 12.81 -7.61 -5.31
CA VAL A 105 13.54 -7.72 -6.58
C VAL A 105 13.05 -8.91 -7.40
N GLN A 106 12.83 -10.06 -6.77
CA GLN A 106 12.29 -11.24 -7.44
C GLN A 106 10.89 -11.00 -8.00
N ARG A 107 10.01 -10.32 -7.25
CA ARG A 107 8.62 -10.03 -7.68
C ARG A 107 8.50 -9.07 -8.85
N ARG A 108 9.52 -8.24 -9.11
CA ARG A 108 9.55 -7.28 -10.22
C ARG A 108 10.04 -7.90 -11.54
N ARG A 109 10.60 -9.12 -11.49
CA ARG A 109 10.99 -9.90 -12.68
C ARG A 109 9.80 -10.65 -13.23
#